data_AF-A0AAV3XKD8-F1
#
_entry.id   AF-A0AAV3XKD8-F1
#
_cell.length_a   1.000
_cell.length_b   1.000
_cell.length_c   1.000
_cell.angle_alpha   90.00
_cell.angle_beta   90.00
_cell.angle_gamma   90.00
#
_symmetry.space_group_name_H-M   'P 1'
#
loop_
_entity.id
_entity.type
_entity.pdbx_description
1 polymer ?
#
loop_
_entity_poly.entity_id
_entity_poly.type
_entity_poly.pdbx_seq_one_letter_code
_entity_poly.pdbx_strand_id
1 'polypeptide(L)'
;MGRFTGQSFAGKLGHDLYSNFDELRKQRELMERQIIEWSKTLSPEWLDQPFEYTSNVDGKTRVLPTWVLVTHMFNHQTHHRGQLTTLLSQLGYDPGITDLPWLPSLSD
;
A
#
# COMPACT_ATOMS: atom_id res chain seq x y z
N MET A 1 -5.94 3.47 3.08
CA MET A 1 -7.36 3.08 2.85
C MET A 1 -8.36 4.20 3.02
N GLY A 2 -8.19 5.12 3.99
CA GLY A 2 -9.24 6.08 4.32
C GLY A 2 -9.89 6.88 3.18
N ARG A 3 -9.11 7.29 2.16
CA ARG A 3 -9.66 7.95 0.96
C ARG A 3 -10.59 7.04 0.15
N PHE A 4 -10.28 5.76 0.03
CA PHE A 4 -11.06 4.80 -0.74
C PHE A 4 -12.28 4.27 0.02
N THR A 5 -12.23 4.25 1.36
CA THR A 5 -13.32 3.73 2.20
C THR A 5 -14.18 4.83 2.84
N GLY A 6 -13.87 6.11 2.59
CA GLY A 6 -14.53 7.24 3.24
C GLY A 6 -14.28 7.33 4.75
N GLN A 7 -13.33 6.56 5.29
CA GLN A 7 -13.00 6.54 6.71
C GLN A 7 -11.80 7.43 6.99
N SER A 8 -11.97 8.46 7.83
CA SER A 8 -10.84 9.31 8.25
C SER A 8 -9.82 8.50 9.03
N PHE A 9 -8.53 8.72 8.74
CA PHE A 9 -7.42 8.19 9.54
C PHE A 9 -6.69 9.35 10.22
N ALA A 10 -6.61 9.31 11.55
CA ALA A 10 -6.09 10.42 12.36
C ALA A 10 -4.56 10.40 12.56
N GLY A 11 -3.82 9.60 11.80
CA GLY A 11 -2.36 9.54 11.89
C GLY A 11 -1.65 10.61 11.05
N LYS A 12 -0.51 11.10 11.54
CA LYS A 12 0.40 11.99 10.81
C LYS A 12 1.51 11.19 10.13
N LEU A 13 1.98 11.67 8.98
CA LEU A 13 3.15 11.10 8.32
C LEU A 13 4.38 11.22 9.25
N GLY A 14 5.19 10.16 9.33
CA GLY A 14 6.39 10.12 10.17
C GLY A 14 6.13 9.83 11.66
N HIS A 15 4.88 9.61 12.06
CA HIS A 15 4.55 9.17 13.40
C HIS A 15 4.63 7.64 13.50
N ASP A 16 5.36 7.13 14.49
CA ASP A 16 5.34 5.71 14.82
C ASP A 16 3.99 5.37 15.48
N LEU A 17 3.20 4.54 14.80
CA LEU A 17 1.89 4.10 15.29
C LEU A 17 2.01 2.92 16.26
N TYR A 18 3.06 2.10 16.10
CA TYR A 18 3.20 0.82 16.79
C TYR A 18 4.70 0.53 17.01
N SER A 19 5.22 0.94 18.17
CA SER A 19 6.62 0.75 18.53
C SER A 19 6.99 -0.72 18.84
N ASN A 20 5.99 -1.57 19.10
CA ASN A 20 6.17 -3.00 19.27
C ASN A 20 5.94 -3.74 17.95
N PHE A 21 6.90 -4.59 17.56
CA PHE A 21 6.86 -5.28 16.27
C PHE A 21 5.69 -6.27 16.14
N ASP A 22 5.32 -6.98 17.21
CA ASP A 22 4.20 -7.93 17.17
C ASP A 22 2.87 -7.21 17.00
N GLU A 23 2.68 -6.06 17.66
CA GLU A 23 1.51 -5.22 17.45
C GLU A 23 1.51 -4.63 16.03
N LEU A 24 2.65 -4.14 15.53
CA LEU A 24 2.77 -3.68 14.14
C LEU A 24 2.38 -4.78 13.14
N ARG A 25 2.87 -6.01 13.33
CA ARG A 25 2.53 -7.17 12.50
C ARG A 25 1.03 -7.45 12.53
N LYS A 26 0.44 -7.55 13.71
CA LYS A 26 -1.01 -7.79 13.88
C LYS A 26 -1.85 -6.73 13.14
N GLN A 27 -1.47 -5.46 13.25
CA GLN A 27 -2.17 -4.36 12.60
C GLN A 27 -1.94 -4.37 11.08
N ARG A 28 -0.76 -4.79 10.62
CA ARG A 28 -0.47 -4.99 9.20
C ARG A 28 -1.33 -6.11 8.61
N GLU A 29 -1.48 -7.25 9.29
CA GLU A 29 -2.34 -8.35 8.85
C GLU A 29 -3.82 -7.95 8.81
N LEU A 30 -4.28 -7.13 9.76
CA LEU A 30 -5.63 -6.54 9.73
C LEU A 30 -5.83 -5.64 8.51
N MET A 31 -4.87 -4.76 8.23
CA MET A 31 -4.89 -3.89 7.05
C MET A 31 -4.88 -4.69 5.75
N GLU A 32 -4.10 -5.77 5.68
CA GLU A 32 -4.06 -6.66 4.51
C GLU A 32 -5.42 -7.31 4.24
N ARG A 33 -6.08 -7.86 5.26
CA ARG A 33 -7.45 -8.38 5.13
C ARG A 33 -8.42 -7.31 4.64
N GLN A 34 -8.32 -6.08 5.15
CA GLN A 34 -9.14 -4.97 4.69
C GLN A 34 -8.90 -4.63 3.21
N ILE A 35 -7.64 -4.62 2.76
CA ILE A 35 -7.29 -4.38 1.35
C ILE A 35 -7.84 -5.48 0.45
N ILE A 36 -7.74 -6.75 0.86
CA ILE A 36 -8.24 -7.91 0.11
C ILE A 36 -9.77 -7.85 -0.02
N GLU A 37 -10.50 -7.59 1.08
CA GLU A 37 -11.96 -7.49 1.00
C GLU A 37 -12.39 -6.26 0.18
N TRP A 38 -11.71 -5.13 0.36
CA TRP A 38 -11.96 -3.94 -0.45
C TRP A 38 -11.68 -4.17 -1.94
N SER A 39 -10.62 -4.90 -2.30
CA SER A 39 -10.27 -5.13 -3.71
C SER A 39 -11.34 -5.92 -4.46
N LYS A 40 -12.11 -6.76 -3.76
CA LYS A 40 -13.25 -7.50 -4.34
C LYS A 40 -14.41 -6.60 -4.74
N THR A 41 -14.46 -5.36 -4.24
CA THR A 41 -15.52 -4.39 -4.52
C THR A 41 -15.23 -3.50 -5.73
N LEU A 42 -14.03 -3.61 -6.30
CA LEU A 42 -13.60 -2.76 -7.41
C LEU A 42 -14.29 -3.17 -8.71
N SER A 43 -14.82 -2.19 -9.43
CA SER A 43 -15.35 -2.37 -10.78
C SER A 43 -14.58 -1.52 -11.81
N PRO A 44 -14.50 -1.94 -13.08
CA PRO A 44 -13.89 -1.13 -14.14
C PRO A 44 -14.51 0.26 -14.25
N GLU A 45 -15.83 0.38 -14.09
CA GLU A 45 -16.56 1.63 -14.20
C GLU A 45 -16.16 2.61 -13.09
N TRP A 46 -16.01 2.11 -11.85
CA TRP A 46 -15.54 2.91 -10.73
C TRP A 46 -14.08 3.33 -10.89
N LEU A 47 -13.23 2.43 -11.38
CA LEU A 47 -11.82 2.71 -11.62
C LEU A 47 -11.60 3.82 -12.66
N ASP A 48 -12.52 3.98 -13.60
CA ASP A 48 -12.46 5.05 -14.62
C ASP A 48 -13.03 6.40 -14.13
N GLN A 49 -13.82 6.41 -13.05
CA GLN A 49 -14.38 7.65 -12.50
C GLN A 49 -13.29 8.62 -12.00
N PRO A 50 -13.51 9.95 -12.11
CA PRO A 50 -12.63 10.93 -11.50
C PRO A 50 -12.66 10.84 -9.97
N PHE A 51 -11.47 10.83 -9.38
CA PHE A 51 -11.24 10.93 -7.94
C PHE A 51 -10.60 12.28 -7.61
N GLU A 52 -11.32 13.12 -6.88
CA GLU A 52 -10.81 14.39 -6.38
C GLU A 52 -10.23 14.24 -4.96
N TYR A 53 -9.02 14.75 -4.74
CA TYR A 53 -8.46 14.87 -3.39
C TYR A 53 -7.52 16.06 -3.25
N THR A 54 -7.45 16.61 -2.03
CA THR A 54 -6.40 17.55 -1.65
C THR A 54 -5.25 16.81 -0.98
N SER A 55 -4.03 17.04 -1.45
CA SER A 55 -2.82 16.41 -0.93
C SER A 55 -2.39 17.04 0.39
N ASN A 56 -2.16 16.22 1.42
CA ASN A 56 -1.59 16.67 2.69
C ASN A 56 -0.09 16.99 2.60
N VAL A 57 0.57 16.67 1.48
CA VAL A 57 2.01 16.89 1.27
C VAL A 57 2.27 18.31 0.74
N ASP A 58 1.48 18.75 -0.22
CA ASP A 58 1.70 20.01 -0.95
C ASP A 58 0.47 20.91 -1.05
N GLY A 59 -0.65 20.54 -0.42
CA GLY A 59 -1.88 21.32 -0.39
C GLY A 59 -2.63 21.41 -1.72
N LYS A 60 -2.15 20.76 -2.78
CA LYS A 60 -2.75 20.85 -4.12
C LYS A 60 -3.91 19.86 -4.27
N THR A 61 -5.03 20.36 -4.79
CA THR A 61 -6.14 19.54 -5.28
C THR A 61 -5.76 18.85 -6.59
N ARG A 62 -6.10 17.57 -6.69
CA ARG A 62 -5.88 16.73 -7.87
C ARG A 62 -7.19 16.03 -8.20
N VAL A 63 -7.49 15.96 -9.49
CA VAL A 63 -8.58 15.17 -10.06
C VAL A 63 -7.95 14.23 -11.08
N LEU A 64 -8.02 12.92 -10.82
CA LEU A 64 -7.41 11.88 -11.65
C LEU A 64 -8.37 10.69 -11.75
N PRO A 65 -8.32 9.88 -12.83
CA PRO A 65 -9.03 8.61 -12.84
C PRO A 65 -8.65 7.76 -11.62
N THR A 66 -9.64 7.12 -11.01
CA THR A 66 -9.47 6.40 -9.74
C THR A 66 -8.41 5.31 -9.82
N TRP A 67 -8.27 4.64 -10.98
CA TRP A 67 -7.27 3.61 -11.21
C TRP A 67 -5.83 4.09 -10.98
N VAL A 68 -5.55 5.38 -11.23
CA VAL A 68 -4.21 5.96 -11.01
C VAL A 68 -3.84 5.89 -9.52
N LEU A 69 -4.79 6.23 -8.64
CA LEU A 69 -4.59 6.23 -7.20
C LEU A 69 -4.48 4.80 -6.65
N VAL A 70 -5.30 3.88 -7.16
CA VAL A 70 -5.25 2.46 -6.77
C VAL A 70 -3.90 1.86 -7.17
N THR A 71 -3.47 2.08 -8.42
CA THR A 71 -2.17 1.61 -8.92
C THR A 71 -1.02 2.21 -8.12
N HIS A 72 -1.08 3.52 -7.84
CA HIS A 72 -0.09 4.21 -7.02
C HIS A 72 0.02 3.58 -5.63
N MET A 73 -1.09 3.23 -4.97
CA MET A 73 -1.07 2.57 -3.66
C MET A 73 -0.26 1.28 -3.67
N PHE A 74 -0.46 0.40 -4.66
CA PHE A 74 0.30 -0.85 -4.77
C PHE A 74 1.76 -0.61 -5.18
N ASN A 75 2.01 0.27 -6.14
CA ASN A 75 3.36 0.61 -6.58
C ASN A 75 4.20 1.23 -5.43
N HIS A 76 3.58 2.07 -4.60
CA HIS A 76 4.24 2.68 -3.44
C HIS A 76 4.64 1.64 -2.38
N GLN A 77 3.87 0.56 -2.22
CA GLN A 77 4.28 -0.57 -1.37
C GLN A 77 5.50 -1.30 -1.95
N THR A 78 5.53 -1.54 -3.26
CA THR A 78 6.69 -2.15 -3.93
C THR A 78 7.94 -1.28 -3.77
N HIS A 79 7.82 0.04 -3.91
CA HIS A 79 8.92 0.97 -3.68
C HIS A 79 9.51 0.85 -2.26
N HIS A 80 8.67 0.88 -1.23
CA HIS A 80 9.14 0.73 0.16
C HIS A 80 9.68 -0.67 0.46
N ARG A 81 9.14 -1.73 -0.14
CA ARG A 81 9.74 -3.07 -0.06
C ARG A 81 11.15 -3.09 -0.66
N GLY A 82 11.40 -2.37 -1.75
CA GLY A 82 12.75 -2.22 -2.31
C GLY A 82 13.74 -1.52 -1.37
N GLN A 83 13.27 -0.58 -0.54
CA GLN A 83 14.10 0.01 0.52
C GLN A 83 14.45 -1.04 1.59
N LEU A 84 13.47 -1.88 1.97
CA LEU A 84 13.71 -2.97 2.93
C LEU A 84 14.63 -4.05 2.39
N THR A 85 14.50 -4.45 1.12
CA THR A 85 15.42 -5.43 0.52
C THR A 85 16.85 -4.93 0.53
N THR A 86 17.07 -3.64 0.23
CA THR A 86 18.39 -2.99 0.33
C THR A 86 18.97 -3.13 1.75
N LEU A 87 18.18 -2.79 2.78
CA LEU A 87 18.62 -2.86 4.18
C LEU A 87 18.91 -4.30 4.62
N LEU A 88 18.05 -5.26 4.24
CA LEU A 88 18.24 -6.68 4.55
C LEU A 88 19.52 -7.22 3.91
N SER A 89 19.77 -6.89 2.64
CA SER A 89 21.00 -7.29 1.95
C SER A 89 22.25 -6.66 2.56
N GLN A 90 22.19 -5.40 3.00
CA GLN A 90 23.30 -4.75 3.71
C GLN A 90 23.64 -5.43 5.05
N LEU A 91 22.64 -6.07 5.68
CA LEU A 91 22.81 -6.86 6.89
C LEU A 91 23.22 -8.33 6.60
N GLY A 92 23.38 -8.71 5.34
CA GLY A 92 23.75 -10.07 4.92
C GLY A 92 22.59 -11.06 4.87
N TYR A 93 21.34 -10.60 4.96
CA TYR A 93 20.16 -11.44 4.78
C TYR A 93 19.76 -11.52 3.31
N ASP A 94 19.44 -12.73 2.86
CA ASP A 94 18.81 -12.96 1.55
C ASP A 94 17.29 -12.72 1.65
N PRO A 95 16.74 -11.71 0.96
CA PRO A 95 15.29 -11.44 0.96
C PRO A 95 14.49 -12.45 0.10
N GLY A 96 15.16 -13.31 -0.67
CA GLY A 96 14.55 -14.26 -1.59
C GLY A 96 14.06 -13.62 -2.91
N ILE A 97 13.28 -14.37 -3.68
CA ILE A 97 12.81 -13.95 -5.01
C ILE A 97 11.74 -12.85 -4.87
N THR A 98 12.00 -11.70 -5.49
CA THR A 98 11.07 -10.56 -5.53
C THR A 98 10.39 -10.35 -6.86
N ASP A 99 10.94 -10.93 -7.92
CA ASP A 99 10.52 -10.71 -9.29
C ASP A 99 9.28 -11.56 -9.61
N LEU A 100 8.22 -10.90 -10.08
CA LEU A 100 6.90 -11.51 -10.25
C LEU A 100 6.91 -12.84 -11.04
N PRO A 101 7.60 -12.96 -12.20
CA PRO A 101 7.56 -14.19 -12.98
C PRO A 101 8.14 -15.43 -12.29
N TRP A 102 8.93 -15.23 -11.23
CA TRP A 102 9.62 -16.31 -10.50
C TRP A 102 9.11 -16.46 -9.06
N LEU A 103 7.99 -15.82 -8.71
CA LEU A 103 7.40 -15.98 -7.38
C LEU A 103 7.01 -17.45 -7.14
N PRO A 104 7.36 -18.04 -5.98
CA PRO A 104 7.05 -19.45 -5.69
C PRO A 104 5.56 -19.77 -5.82
N SER A 105 4.68 -18.85 -5.42
CA SER A 105 3.22 -19.01 -5.49
C SER A 105 2.65 -19.12 -6.91
N LEU A 106 3.45 -18.84 -7.95
CA LEU A 106 3.05 -18.98 -9.35
C LEU A 106 3.64 -20.24 -10.01
N SER A 107 4.48 -20.98 -9.28
CA SER A 107 5.18 -22.17 -9.77
C SER A 107 4.55 -23.49 -9.29
N ASP A 108 3.43 -23.41 -8.56
CA ASP A 108 2.62 -24.53 -8.09
C ASP A 108 1.46 -24.85 -9.06
#